data_AF-A0A7V2IKN5-F1
#
_entry.id   AF-A0A7V2IKN5-F1
#
_cell.length_a   1.000
_cell.length_b   1.000
_cell.length_c   1.000
_cell.angle_alpha   90.00
_cell.angle_beta   90.00
_cell.angle_gamma   90.00
#
_symmetry.space_group_name_H-M   'P 1'
#
loop_
_entity.id
_entity.type
_entity.pdbx_description
1 polymer ?
#
loop_
_entity_poly.entity_id
_entity_poly.type
_entity_poly.pdbx_seq_one_letter_code
_entity_poly.pdbx_strand_id
1 'polypeptide(L)'
;MQIDATVTDDGLPTGELTVTWEQIDAGRDITLEQVNPKDPTLMRLTLTATGDYEVQVTADDTDLTTTDTVSIFVRETPCLAAQAMPDYEPMAGDFNADCIIDVEDLAEFAAQWLACNSLLCP
;
A
#
# COMPACT_ATOMS: atom_id res chain seq x y z
N MET A 1 -3.59 11.52 3.94
CA MET A 1 -2.49 10.78 4.60
C MET A 1 -1.18 11.51 4.38
N GLN A 2 -0.08 11.09 5.03
CA GLN A 2 1.27 11.59 4.73
C GLN A 2 2.13 10.42 4.23
N ILE A 3 3.01 10.70 3.29
CA ILE A 3 4.05 9.80 2.79
C ILE A 3 5.38 10.51 2.96
N ASP A 4 6.40 9.76 3.37
CA ASP A 4 7.72 10.29 3.69
C ASP A 4 8.79 9.39 3.05
N ALA A 5 9.82 9.99 2.48
CA ALA A 5 10.95 9.30 1.90
C ALA A 5 12.22 9.55 2.72
N THR A 6 13.10 8.56 2.77
CA THR A 6 14.46 8.75 3.30
C THR A 6 15.43 8.72 2.13
N VAL A 7 16.13 9.83 1.91
CA VAL A 7 17.12 9.97 0.83
C VAL A 7 18.50 10.16 1.46
N THR A 8 19.50 9.45 0.93
CA THR A 8 20.90 9.57 1.36
C THR A 8 21.76 9.92 0.16
N ASP A 9 22.56 10.98 0.30
CA ASP A 9 23.49 11.48 -0.70
C ASP A 9 24.89 11.57 -0.05
N ASP A 10 25.94 11.27 -0.81
CA ASP A 10 27.32 11.35 -0.32
C ASP A 10 27.94 12.75 -0.47
N GLY A 11 27.16 13.69 -1.03
CA GLY A 11 27.53 15.08 -1.26
C GLY A 11 28.29 15.31 -2.57
N LEU A 12 28.34 14.31 -3.45
CA LEU A 12 28.93 14.39 -4.77
C LEU A 12 27.87 14.09 -5.85
N PRO A 13 27.89 14.80 -6.98
CA PRO A 13 28.70 15.98 -7.29
C PRO A 13 28.33 17.13 -6.36
N THR A 14 29.18 18.17 -6.27
CA THR A 14 28.79 19.39 -5.52
C THR A 14 27.61 20.04 -6.22
N GLY A 15 26.41 19.64 -5.83
CA GLY A 15 25.14 19.93 -6.50
C GLY A 15 24.00 19.98 -5.49
N GLU A 16 22.79 20.23 -6.00
CA GLU A 16 21.58 20.23 -5.20
C GLU A 16 20.90 18.87 -5.34
N LEU A 17 20.68 18.19 -4.22
CA LEU A 17 19.83 17.00 -4.18
C LEU A 17 18.38 17.42 -4.38
N THR A 18 17.77 16.96 -5.47
CA THR A 18 16.35 17.20 -5.76
C THR A 18 15.54 15.95 -5.45
N VAL A 19 14.35 16.16 -4.86
CA VAL A 19 13.39 15.09 -4.57
C VAL A 19 12.05 15.49 -5.17
N THR A 20 11.52 14.64 -6.04
CA THR A 20 10.23 14.84 -6.71
C THR A 20 9.32 13.66 -6.47
N TRP A 21 8.01 13.92 -6.55
CA TRP A 21 6.97 12.91 -6.37
C TRP A 21 5.99 12.98 -7.53
N GLU A 22 5.64 11.82 -8.07
CA GLU A 22 4.62 11.72 -9.10
C GLU A 22 3.78 10.46 -8.95
N GLN A 23 2.55 10.54 -9.46
CA GLN A 23 1.72 9.36 -9.61
C GLN A 23 2.13 8.60 -10.86
N ILE A 24 2.37 7.29 -10.75
CA ILE A 24 2.76 6.47 -11.90
C ILE A 24 1.54 5.87 -12.62
N ASP A 25 0.43 5.66 -11.91
CA ASP A 25 -0.83 5.24 -12.52
C ASP A 25 -1.78 6.42 -12.76
N ALA A 26 -2.13 6.69 -14.02
CA ALA A 26 -3.05 7.77 -14.40
C ALA A 26 -4.54 7.41 -14.21
N GLY A 27 -4.88 6.22 -13.70
CA GLY A 27 -6.27 5.74 -13.61
C GLY A 27 -7.17 6.52 -12.64
N ARG A 28 -6.60 7.19 -11.63
CA ARG A 28 -7.34 7.88 -10.56
C ARG A 28 -6.58 9.09 -10.06
N ASP A 29 -7.20 10.27 -10.05
CA ASP A 29 -6.52 11.49 -9.60
C ASP A 29 -6.12 11.43 -8.11
N ILE A 30 -4.88 11.82 -7.82
CA ILE A 30 -4.40 12.12 -6.47
C ILE A 30 -4.07 13.60 -6.33
N THR A 31 -4.01 14.08 -5.08
CA THR A 31 -3.42 15.40 -4.79
C THR A 31 -2.21 15.22 -3.87
N LEU A 32 -1.07 15.77 -4.29
CA LEU A 32 0.19 15.79 -3.56
C LEU A 32 0.55 17.22 -3.20
N GLU A 33 0.73 17.48 -1.90
CA GLU A 33 1.08 18.80 -1.37
C GLU A 33 2.29 18.66 -0.45
N GLN A 34 3.34 19.48 -0.64
CA GLN A 34 4.45 19.52 0.31
C GLN A 34 3.96 19.98 1.68
N VAL A 35 4.32 19.24 2.73
CA VAL A 35 3.97 19.63 4.11
C VAL A 35 4.82 20.81 4.57
N ASN A 36 6.08 20.87 4.12
CA ASN A 36 7.02 21.93 4.43
C ASN A 36 7.87 22.24 3.17
N PRO A 37 7.92 23.50 2.69
CA PRO A 37 8.70 23.86 1.50
C PRO A 37 10.20 23.60 1.61
N LYS A 38 10.74 23.40 2.83
CA LYS A 38 12.16 23.07 3.06
C LYS A 38 12.43 21.57 3.14
N ASP A 39 11.38 20.76 3.03
CA ASP A 39 11.45 19.32 3.21
C ASP A 39 10.64 18.66 2.08
N PRO A 40 11.28 18.39 0.93
CA PRO A 40 10.61 17.78 -0.20
C PRO A 40 10.37 16.27 -0.02
N THR A 41 10.85 15.65 1.06
CA THR A 41 10.60 14.22 1.32
C THR A 41 9.24 13.97 1.95
N LEU A 42 8.65 14.97 2.63
CA LEU A 42 7.37 14.83 3.31
C LEU A 42 6.20 15.43 2.52
N MET A 43 5.35 14.55 1.98
CA MET A 43 4.17 14.94 1.19
C MET A 43 2.86 14.60 1.90
N ARG A 44 1.88 15.48 1.78
CA ARG A 44 0.47 15.20 2.08
C ARG A 44 -0.20 14.65 0.82
N LEU A 45 -0.69 13.43 0.93
CA LEU A 45 -1.42 12.73 -0.12
C LEU A 45 -2.92 12.72 0.21
N THR A 46 -3.73 13.18 -0.74
CA THR A 46 -5.20 13.12 -0.68
C THR A 46 -5.73 12.19 -1.76
N LEU A 47 -6.57 11.24 -1.32
CA LEU A 47 -7.22 10.22 -2.15
C LEU A 47 -8.74 10.38 -1.97
N THR A 48 -9.51 10.42 -3.05
CA THR A 48 -10.96 10.70 -3.01
C THR A 48 -11.83 9.48 -3.30
N ALA A 49 -11.23 8.37 -3.73
CA ALA A 49 -11.94 7.15 -4.11
C ALA A 49 -11.23 5.90 -3.59
N THR A 50 -11.96 4.78 -3.53
CA THR A 50 -11.37 3.45 -3.38
C THR A 50 -10.63 3.08 -4.66
N GLY A 51 -9.51 2.40 -4.56
CA GLY A 51 -8.66 2.06 -5.70
C GLY A 51 -7.24 1.74 -5.29
N ASP A 52 -6.45 1.38 -6.29
CA ASP A 52 -5.02 1.15 -6.15
C ASP A 52 -4.30 2.37 -6.69
N TYR A 53 -3.26 2.79 -5.97
CA TYR A 53 -2.50 3.97 -6.29
C TYR A 53 -1.01 3.65 -6.18
N GLU A 54 -0.24 4.16 -7.12
CA GLU A 54 1.22 4.08 -7.09
C GLU A 54 1.80 5.47 -7.17
N VAL A 55 2.59 5.82 -6.16
CA VAL A 55 3.30 7.09 -6.09
C VAL A 55 4.78 6.78 -6.07
N GLN A 56 5.52 7.37 -6.99
CA GLN A 56 6.96 7.25 -7.07
C GLN A 56 7.62 8.50 -6.49
N VAL A 57 8.67 8.28 -5.71
CA VAL A 57 9.66 9.30 -5.36
C VAL A 57 10.88 9.12 -6.25
N THR A 58 11.41 10.24 -6.72
CA THR A 58 12.66 10.30 -7.47
C THR A 58 13.63 11.21 -6.72
N ALA A 59 14.83 10.71 -6.46
CA ALA A 59 15.94 11.47 -5.91
C ALA A 59 17.04 11.60 -6.96
N ASP A 60 17.50 12.83 -7.21
CA ASP A 60 18.48 13.14 -8.25
C ASP A 60 19.49 14.16 -7.71
N ASP A 61 20.76 13.78 -7.69
CA ASP A 61 21.90 14.61 -7.26
C ASP A 61 22.69 15.21 -8.45
N THR A 62 22.16 15.09 -9.67
CA THR A 62 22.74 15.44 -10.98
C THR A 62 23.79 14.49 -11.58
N ASP A 63 24.31 13.50 -10.83
CA ASP A 63 25.14 12.40 -11.35
C ASP A 63 24.39 11.07 -11.32
N LEU A 64 23.66 10.82 -10.24
CA LEU A 64 22.84 9.63 -10.01
C LEU A 64 21.37 10.03 -9.80
N THR A 65 20.50 9.22 -10.41
CA THR A 65 19.06 9.26 -10.19
C THR A 65 18.62 7.91 -9.64
N THR A 66 17.86 7.92 -8.55
CA THR A 66 17.23 6.72 -7.98
C THR A 66 15.75 6.96 -7.74
N THR A 67 14.98 5.87 -7.73
CA THR A 67 13.53 5.92 -7.52
C THR A 67 13.09 4.87 -6.52
N ASP A 68 12.00 5.16 -5.84
CA ASP A 68 11.25 4.19 -5.03
C ASP A 68 9.75 4.41 -5.22
N THR A 69 8.96 3.35 -5.08
CA THR A 69 7.51 3.39 -5.33
C THR A 69 6.75 2.89 -4.11
N VAL A 70 5.74 3.65 -3.69
CA VAL A 70 4.77 3.23 -2.68
C VAL A 70 3.44 2.86 -3.35
N SER A 71 2.99 1.62 -3.13
CA SER A 71 1.68 1.15 -3.54
C SER A 71 0.68 1.32 -2.39
N ILE A 72 -0.49 1.88 -2.67
CA ILE A 72 -1.51 2.21 -1.69
C ILE A 72 -2.85 1.62 -2.13
N PHE A 73 -3.42 0.75 -1.29
CA PHE A 73 -4.68 0.05 -1.55
C PHE A 73 -5.80 0.66 -0.70
N VAL A 74 -6.69 1.43 -1.33
CA VAL A 74 -7.86 2.04 -0.66
C VAL A 74 -9.08 1.18 -0.92
N ARG A 75 -9.75 0.74 0.15
CA ARG A 75 -10.95 -0.11 0.12
C ARG A 75 -12.01 0.39 1.09
N GLU A 76 -13.23 -0.12 0.96
CA GLU A 76 -14.38 0.29 1.77
C GLU A 76 -14.29 -0.15 3.23
N THR A 77 -13.61 -1.28 3.48
CA THR A 77 -13.43 -1.84 4.81
C THR A 77 -11.96 -2.14 5.09
N PRO A 78 -11.56 -2.20 6.37
CA PRO A 78 -10.21 -2.62 6.74
C PRO A 78 -9.87 -4.03 6.25
N CYS A 79 -10.84 -4.96 6.27
CA CYS A 79 -10.64 -6.33 5.80
C CYS A 79 -10.28 -6.37 4.31
N LEU A 80 -11.07 -5.70 3.47
CA LEU A 80 -10.79 -5.63 2.03
C LEU A 80 -9.44 -4.95 1.76
N ALA A 81 -9.06 -3.95 2.57
CA ALA A 81 -7.76 -3.29 2.44
C ALA A 81 -6.60 -4.23 2.77
N ALA A 82 -6.73 -5.02 3.85
CA ALA A 82 -5.73 -6.03 4.21
C ALA A 82 -5.61 -7.10 3.12
N GLN A 83 -6.74 -7.62 2.62
CA GLN A 83 -6.79 -8.62 1.55
C GLN A 83 -6.20 -8.13 0.22
N ALA A 84 -6.14 -6.82 -0.01
CA ALA A 84 -5.56 -6.24 -1.22
C ALA A 84 -4.03 -6.14 -1.18
N MET A 85 -3.40 -6.34 -0.01
CA MET A 85 -1.94 -6.27 0.12
C MET A 85 -1.27 -7.45 -0.60
N PRO A 86 -0.15 -7.23 -1.32
CA PRO A 86 0.56 -8.30 -2.05
C PRO A 86 1.07 -9.45 -1.17
N ASP A 87 1.35 -9.16 0.10
CA ASP A 87 1.83 -10.09 1.12
C ASP A 87 0.72 -10.52 2.10
N TYR A 88 -0.55 -10.33 1.73
CA TYR A 88 -1.66 -10.80 2.55
C TYR A 88 -1.65 -12.32 2.67
N GLU A 89 -1.54 -12.79 3.92
CA GLU A 89 -1.72 -14.18 4.28
C GLU A 89 -3.08 -14.33 4.97
N PRO A 90 -4.01 -15.14 4.43
CA PRO A 90 -5.30 -15.40 5.07
C PRO A 90 -5.12 -15.92 6.49
N MET A 91 -5.97 -15.46 7.41
CA MET A 91 -5.96 -15.97 8.77
C MET A 91 -6.44 -17.42 8.79
N ALA A 92 -5.61 -18.32 9.32
CA ALA A 92 -6.00 -19.72 9.46
C ALA A 92 -7.23 -19.83 10.38
N GLY A 93 -8.34 -20.32 9.83
CA GLY A 93 -9.60 -20.50 10.55
C GLY A 93 -10.61 -19.36 10.40
N ASP A 94 -10.28 -18.32 9.65
CA ASP A 94 -11.27 -17.40 9.06
C ASP A 94 -11.81 -18.08 7.80
N PHE A 95 -12.97 -18.73 7.92
CA PHE A 95 -13.55 -19.57 6.87
C PHE A 95 -14.43 -18.76 5.92
N ASN A 96 -15.03 -17.68 6.41
CA ASN A 96 -15.91 -16.82 5.60
C ASN A 96 -15.15 -15.64 4.94
N ALA A 97 -13.85 -15.50 5.24
CA ALA A 97 -12.95 -14.46 4.75
C ALA A 97 -13.40 -13.03 5.09
N ASP A 98 -14.02 -12.83 6.26
CA ASP A 98 -14.44 -11.52 6.75
C ASP A 98 -13.38 -10.80 7.61
N CYS A 99 -12.20 -11.41 7.74
CA CYS A 99 -11.08 -10.94 8.55
C CYS A 99 -11.33 -10.94 10.05
N ILE A 100 -12.23 -11.78 10.53
CA ILE A 100 -12.47 -12.07 11.94
C ILE A 100 -12.39 -13.59 12.11
N ILE A 101 -12.00 -14.06 13.30
CA ILE A 101 -12.15 -15.48 13.66
C ILE A 101 -13.11 -15.53 14.84
N ASP A 102 -14.33 -15.98 14.59
CA ASP A 102 -15.36 -16.06 15.62
C ASP A 102 -16.27 -17.30 15.49
N VAL A 103 -17.47 -17.21 16.07
CA VAL A 103 -18.42 -18.33 16.10
C VAL A 103 -19.04 -18.62 14.74
N GLU A 104 -19.09 -17.62 13.84
CA GLU A 104 -19.56 -17.79 12.48
C GLU A 104 -18.59 -18.69 11.70
N ASP A 105 -17.28 -18.48 11.85
CA ASP A 105 -16.26 -19.37 11.28
C ASP A 105 -16.34 -20.80 11.84
N LEU A 106 -16.54 -20.92 13.16
CA LEU A 106 -16.72 -22.24 13.77
C LEU A 106 -17.98 -22.94 13.24
N ALA A 107 -19.05 -22.19 13.00
CA ALA A 107 -20.29 -22.72 12.45
C ALA A 107 -20.10 -23.14 10.98
N GLU A 108 -19.40 -22.34 10.17
CA GLU A 108 -19.04 -22.70 8.79
C GLU A 108 -18.18 -23.96 8.75
N PHE A 109 -17.14 -23.98 9.57
CA PHE A 109 -16.29 -25.14 9.73
C PHE A 109 -17.10 -26.38 10.11
N ALA A 110 -17.97 -26.30 11.12
CA ALA A 110 -18.81 -27.43 11.55
C ALA A 110 -19.79 -27.87 10.47
N ALA A 111 -20.34 -26.93 9.68
CA ALA A 111 -21.22 -27.23 8.55
C ALA A 111 -20.48 -27.97 7.42
N GLN A 112 -19.23 -27.61 7.17
CA GLN A 112 -18.40 -28.21 6.13
C GLN A 112 -17.65 -29.48 6.61
N TRP A 113 -17.43 -29.64 7.92
CA TRP A 113 -16.66 -30.73 8.54
C TRP A 113 -17.13 -32.12 8.08
N LEU A 114 -18.45 -32.34 7.98
CA LEU A 114 -18.99 -33.62 7.52
C LEU A 114 -19.18 -33.68 6.00
N ALA A 115 -19.09 -32.55 5.31
CA ALA A 115 -19.27 -32.45 3.87
C ALA A 115 -17.96 -32.67 3.10
N CYS A 116 -16.81 -32.22 3.64
CA CYS A 116 -15.54 -32.31 2.94
C CYS A 116 -14.33 -32.15 3.88
N ASN A 117 -13.42 -33.14 3.89
CA ASN A 117 -12.20 -33.17 4.72
C ASN A 117 -10.91 -33.01 3.89
N SER A 118 -11.00 -32.41 2.70
CA SER A 118 -9.92 -32.32 1.71
C SER A 118 -9.57 -30.86 1.42
N LEU A 119 -8.33 -30.57 1.03
CA LEU A 119 -7.87 -29.23 0.61
C LEU A 119 -8.44 -28.77 -0.75
N LEU A 120 -9.38 -29.51 -1.34
CA LEU A 120 -9.94 -29.29 -2.68
C LEU A 120 -11.46 -29.14 -2.67
N CYS A 121 -12.05 -28.75 -1.54
CA CYS A 121 -13.47 -28.40 -1.52
C CYS A 121 -13.68 -27.12 -2.36
N PRO A 122 -14.83 -26.98 -3.06
CA PRO A 122 -15.17 -25.76 -3.77
C PRO A 122 -15.29 -24.56 -2.83
#